data_AF-A0A5D4H6E7-F1
#
_entry.id   AF-A0A5D4H6E7-F1
#
_cell.length_a   1.000
_cell.length_b   1.000
_cell.length_c   1.000
_cell.angle_alpha   90.00
_cell.angle_beta   90.00
_cell.angle_gamma   90.00
#
_symmetry.space_group_name_H-M   'P 1'
#
loop_
_entity.id
_entity.type
_entity.pdbx_description
1 polymer ?
#
loop_
_entity_poly.entity_id
_entity_poly.type
_entity_poly.pdbx_seq_one_letter_code
_entity_poly.pdbx_strand_id
1 'polypeptide(L)'
;MKNIVIIVIATLFLAAFSACSEIDDKRPVGGDWASGPLEEYEVTPINGGAEIRYSIPNDPDILYVMAEYERNGRTYTEKASVHTNSLKLEGFHRVNKAKATLYKVNRQEQRSAPVEVEFEPLPSTIDLAFNSLEMMSTFGGVFASWENPYATELGVRFMTVGEGNKVDHEEMYFSSIREEGRAFRGFEAVETTFALSFEDKWGNISDTTWLTTVPNFETLIPKPYADYRSNIPYDNTTRLASRGQFDVLWDNIVNTTNHGWLTQSGSSGISITIDMQQVAKLSRIVVHPYRRYEPYAQVNILQFEAWGIDEIDHSRLTDRPYWLDEIGVRGGHIHGVDNTTVLPAKTFKDDWTYLGWHAVPRYDKSGDIDAANKLSEDGAEFHVPLEARPVRYIRLVMREIAPAGPAPTTGPPLPLPSDNYFSMGEITFYGDNTN
;
A
#
# COMPACT_ATOMS: atom_id res chain seq x y z
N MET A 1 3.50 9.88 74.01
CA MET A 1 3.86 9.46 72.63
C MET A 1 3.27 10.37 71.56
N LYS A 2 1.99 10.78 71.62
CA LYS A 2 1.39 11.75 70.67
C LYS A 2 2.18 13.06 70.52
N ASN A 3 2.70 13.61 71.61
CA ASN A 3 3.41 14.89 71.57
C ASN A 3 4.83 14.81 70.96
N ILE A 4 5.46 13.63 70.99
CA ILE A 4 6.77 13.39 70.34
C ILE A 4 6.59 13.22 68.83
N VAL A 5 5.52 12.53 68.41
CA VAL A 5 5.19 12.37 66.98
C VAL A 5 4.86 13.72 66.34
N ILE A 6 4.16 14.62 67.04
CA ILE A 6 3.88 15.98 66.53
C ILE A 6 5.17 16.80 66.38
N ILE A 7 6.11 16.68 67.32
CA ILE A 7 7.40 17.40 67.24
C ILE A 7 8.25 16.87 66.08
N VAL A 8 8.30 15.54 65.88
CA VAL A 8 9.04 14.92 64.77
C VAL A 8 8.42 15.25 63.42
N ILE A 9 7.09 15.25 63.30
CA ILE A 9 6.40 15.65 62.06
C ILE A 9 6.60 17.14 61.78
N ALA A 10 6.57 18.00 62.81
CA ALA A 10 6.82 19.44 62.64
C ALA A 10 8.27 19.76 62.25
N THR A 11 9.26 18.99 62.74
CA THR A 11 10.66 19.13 62.30
C THR A 11 10.90 18.58 60.89
N LEU A 12 10.21 17.50 60.51
CA LEU A 12 10.28 16.96 59.15
C LEU A 12 9.59 17.89 58.12
N PHE A 13 8.51 18.57 58.51
CA PHE A 13 7.84 19.57 57.69
C PHE A 13 8.68 20.85 57.54
N LEU A 14 9.41 21.27 58.58
CA LEU A 14 10.31 22.42 58.49
C LEU A 14 11.55 22.13 57.62
N ALA A 15 12.05 20.89 57.61
CA ALA A 15 13.17 20.48 56.76
C ALA A 15 12.78 20.35 55.27
N ALA A 16 11.50 20.06 54.97
CA ALA A 16 11.00 19.99 53.59
C ALA A 16 10.93 21.36 52.88
N PHE A 17 10.94 22.48 53.63
CA PHE A 17 10.94 23.83 53.07
C PHE A 17 12.34 24.43 52.86
N SER A 18 13.42 23.70 53.18
CA SER A 18 14.81 24.19 53.04
C SER A 18 15.64 23.42 52.01
N ALA A 19 15.04 22.51 51.25
CA ALA A 19 15.74 21.73 50.21
C ALA A 19 15.60 22.29 48.79
N CYS A 20 14.94 23.44 48.62
CA CYS A 20 15.02 24.21 47.37
C CYS A 20 16.03 25.32 47.58
N SER A 21 17.32 25.02 47.39
CA SER A 21 18.22 26.07 46.98
C SER A 21 17.75 26.51 45.59
N GLU A 22 17.00 27.61 45.55
CA GLU A 22 16.92 28.43 44.35
C GLU A 22 18.37 28.67 43.94
N ILE A 23 18.81 28.01 42.87
CA ILE A 23 20.01 28.42 42.16
C ILE A 23 19.64 29.81 41.67
N ASP A 24 20.12 30.82 42.40
CA ASP A 24 19.96 32.23 42.08
C ASP A 24 20.75 32.47 40.77
N ASP A 25 20.15 32.11 39.64
CA ASP A 25 20.61 32.38 38.28
C ASP A 25 20.45 33.88 37.94
N LYS A 26 20.65 34.75 38.94
CA LYS A 26 20.85 36.18 38.73
C LYS A 26 22.28 36.42 38.23
N ARG A 27 22.59 35.85 37.08
CA ARG A 27 23.58 36.46 36.19
C ARG A 27 22.94 37.72 35.58
N PRO A 28 23.70 38.78 35.30
CA PRO A 28 23.14 40.07 34.92
C PRO A 28 22.27 39.94 33.67
N VAL A 29 21.01 40.37 33.75
CA VAL A 29 20.18 40.60 32.56
C VAL A 29 20.77 41.81 31.85
N GLY A 30 21.54 41.56 30.80
CA GLY A 30 22.06 42.60 29.90
C GLY A 30 23.54 42.47 29.59
N GLY A 31 23.83 41.89 28.44
CA GLY A 31 25.15 41.87 27.80
C GLY A 31 25.24 40.72 26.80
N ASP A 32 25.72 40.97 25.57
CA ASP A 32 25.89 39.90 24.58
C ASP A 32 26.78 38.79 25.13
N TRP A 33 26.35 37.53 24.99
CA TRP A 33 27.16 36.37 25.38
C TRP A 33 28.39 36.32 24.47
N ALA A 34 29.53 36.74 24.99
CA ALA A 34 30.81 36.81 24.28
C ALA A 34 31.44 35.42 24.05
N SER A 35 30.65 34.48 23.53
CA SER A 35 31.09 33.15 23.12
C SER A 35 31.49 33.18 21.64
N GLY A 36 32.64 32.59 21.31
CA GLY A 36 33.08 32.43 19.93
C GLY A 36 32.15 31.53 19.10
N PRO A 37 32.39 31.35 17.80
CA PRO A 37 31.57 30.49 16.96
C PRO A 37 31.69 29.00 17.31
N LEU A 38 30.96 28.16 16.58
CA LEU A 38 31.19 26.72 16.55
C LEU A 38 32.43 26.44 15.69
N GLU A 39 33.40 25.69 16.20
CA GLU A 39 34.73 25.57 15.57
C GLU A 39 34.84 24.36 14.62
N GLU A 40 34.21 23.23 14.98
CA GLU A 40 34.30 21.98 14.23
C GLU A 40 32.92 21.52 13.78
N TYR A 41 32.74 21.40 12.46
CA TYR A 41 31.53 20.88 11.85
C TYR A 41 31.82 20.21 10.52
N GLU A 42 30.94 19.29 10.13
CA GLU A 42 30.91 18.60 8.85
C GLU A 42 29.52 18.72 8.26
N VAL A 43 29.45 19.07 6.97
CA VAL A 43 28.18 19.22 6.24
C VAL A 43 28.06 18.12 5.21
N THR A 44 27.04 17.28 5.36
CA THR A 44 26.72 16.18 4.44
C THR A 44 25.42 16.49 3.71
N PRO A 45 25.44 16.69 2.38
CA PRO A 45 24.22 16.84 1.58
C PRO A 45 23.28 15.64 1.72
N ILE A 46 21.98 15.91 1.81
CA ILE A 46 20.92 14.90 1.79
C ILE A 46 19.84 15.30 0.78
N ASN A 47 18.93 14.38 0.42
CA ASN A 47 17.82 14.67 -0.48
C ASN A 47 16.94 15.78 0.11
N GLY A 48 16.90 16.91 -0.60
CA GLY A 48 16.18 18.10 -0.17
C GLY A 48 16.74 18.77 1.10
N GLY A 49 18.04 18.63 1.38
CA GLY A 49 18.62 19.24 2.57
C GLY A 49 20.12 19.05 2.79
N ALA A 50 20.53 19.25 4.03
CA ALA A 50 21.84 18.86 4.54
C ALA A 50 21.76 18.39 6.00
N GLU A 51 22.60 17.43 6.37
CA GLU A 51 22.90 17.08 7.75
C GLU A 51 24.21 17.76 8.17
N ILE A 52 24.16 18.54 9.24
CA ILE A 52 25.32 19.22 9.81
C ILE A 52 25.68 18.53 11.11
N ARG A 53 26.84 17.88 11.17
CA ARG A 53 27.40 17.28 12.39
C ARG A 53 28.44 18.22 12.99
N TYR A 54 28.52 18.32 14.30
CA TYR A 54 29.39 19.29 14.95
C TYR A 54 29.88 18.85 16.34
N SER A 55 30.98 19.44 16.80
CA SER A 55 31.49 19.26 18.17
C SER A 55 30.95 20.36 19.08
N ILE A 56 30.33 19.98 20.20
CA ILE A 56 29.88 20.94 21.22
C ILE A 56 31.01 21.14 22.25
N PRO A 57 31.49 22.37 22.49
CA PRO A 57 32.46 22.63 23.55
C PRO A 57 31.91 22.24 24.93
N ASN A 58 32.80 21.81 25.83
CA ASN A 58 32.43 21.52 27.22
C ASN A 58 32.19 22.83 28.01
N ASP A 59 31.07 23.49 27.72
CA ASP A 59 30.63 24.73 28.33
C ASP A 59 29.22 24.51 28.93
N PRO A 60 29.06 24.58 30.27
CA PRO A 60 27.80 24.30 30.94
C PRO A 60 26.71 25.35 30.67
N ASP A 61 27.07 26.49 30.07
CA ASP A 61 26.12 27.55 29.74
C ASP A 61 25.39 27.28 28.43
N ILE A 62 25.92 26.41 27.55
CA ILE A 62 25.27 26.04 26.29
C ILE A 62 24.00 25.23 26.57
N LEU A 63 22.88 25.65 25.99
CA LEU A 63 21.59 24.95 26.07
C LEU A 63 21.31 24.15 24.79
N TYR A 64 21.56 24.75 23.62
CA TYR A 64 21.35 24.11 22.32
C TYR A 64 22.21 24.76 21.23
N VAL A 65 22.33 24.08 20.09
CA VAL A 65 22.83 24.64 18.83
C VAL A 65 21.65 24.93 17.93
N MET A 66 21.69 26.07 17.25
CA MET A 66 20.65 26.54 16.35
C MET A 66 21.22 26.78 14.95
N ALA A 67 20.52 26.31 13.92
CA ALA A 67 20.73 26.75 12.55
C ALA A 67 19.61 27.72 12.15
N GLU A 68 19.97 28.82 11.51
CA GLU A 68 19.04 29.76 10.87
C GLU A 68 19.33 29.75 9.36
N TYR A 69 18.32 29.48 8.54
CA TYR A 69 18.48 29.36 7.09
C TYR A 69 17.25 29.90 6.35
N GLU A 70 17.43 30.26 5.08
CA GLU A 70 16.35 30.70 4.22
C GLU A 70 15.94 29.60 3.25
N ARG A 71 14.63 29.42 3.07
CA ARG A 71 14.04 28.49 2.12
C ARG A 71 12.77 29.08 1.54
N ASN A 72 12.66 29.10 0.21
CA ASN A 72 11.51 29.68 -0.50
C ASN A 72 11.15 31.11 -0.03
N GLY A 73 12.16 31.96 0.24
CA GLY A 73 11.97 33.35 0.67
C GLY A 73 11.55 33.54 2.13
N ARG A 74 11.58 32.48 2.95
CA ARG A 74 11.23 32.51 4.37
C ARG A 74 12.39 32.01 5.23
N THR A 75 12.59 32.64 6.38
CA THR A 75 13.59 32.21 7.37
C THR A 75 13.02 31.10 8.25
N TYR A 76 13.82 30.05 8.44
CA TYR A 76 13.53 28.90 9.29
C TYR A 76 14.64 28.73 10.33
N THR A 77 14.29 28.12 11.47
CA THR A 77 15.25 27.79 12.52
C THR A 77 15.13 26.33 12.91
N GLU A 78 16.25 25.63 12.94
CA GLU A 78 16.36 24.27 13.48
C GLU A 78 17.20 24.29 14.74
N LYS A 79 16.81 23.48 15.74
CA LYS A 79 17.45 23.45 17.06
C LYS A 79 17.78 22.02 17.46
N ALA A 80 18.95 21.84 18.03
CA ALA A 80 19.40 20.56 18.57
C ALA A 80 19.98 20.79 19.96
N SER A 81 19.46 20.05 20.95
CA SER A 81 19.93 20.13 22.33
C SER A 81 21.41 19.75 22.45
N VAL A 82 22.04 20.10 23.57
CA VAL A 82 23.43 19.66 23.86
C VAL A 82 23.65 18.15 23.87
N HIS A 83 22.58 17.34 23.92
CA HIS A 83 22.66 15.89 23.83
C HIS A 83 22.71 15.37 22.38
N THR A 84 22.53 16.24 21.40
CA THR A 84 22.55 15.91 19.97
C THR A 84 23.61 16.74 19.26
N ASN A 85 24.51 16.07 18.55
CA ASN A 85 25.62 16.69 17.85
C ASN A 85 25.36 16.85 16.33
N SER A 86 24.09 16.92 15.94
CA SER A 86 23.68 17.05 14.55
C SER A 86 22.40 17.87 14.37
N LEU A 87 22.34 18.65 13.30
CA LEU A 87 21.15 19.36 12.81
C LEU A 87 20.81 18.86 11.41
N LYS A 88 19.53 18.62 11.13
CA LYS A 88 19.05 18.31 9.78
C LYS A 88 18.28 19.51 9.26
N LEU A 89 18.72 20.04 8.12
CA LEU A 89 18.03 21.10 7.40
C LEU A 89 17.31 20.44 6.23
N GLU A 90 15.98 20.54 6.16
CA GLU A 90 15.18 19.78 5.19
C GLU A 90 14.22 20.67 4.38
N GLY A 91 13.58 20.07 3.38
CA GLY A 91 12.53 20.63 2.51
C GLY A 91 13.00 21.64 1.48
N PHE A 92 14.27 21.59 1.11
CA PHE A 92 14.78 22.26 -0.08
C PHE A 92 14.33 21.48 -1.32
N HIS A 93 13.75 22.15 -2.31
CA HIS A 93 13.33 21.49 -3.54
C HIS A 93 14.41 21.54 -4.63
N ARG A 94 15.07 22.69 -4.80
CA ARG A 94 16.04 22.92 -5.89
C ARG A 94 17.49 22.72 -5.41
N VAL A 95 18.32 22.21 -6.31
CA VAL A 95 19.77 21.94 -6.14
C VAL A 95 20.58 23.23 -6.31
N ASN A 96 20.20 24.29 -5.60
CA ASN A 96 20.98 25.53 -5.58
C ASN A 96 21.81 25.57 -4.30
N LYS A 97 22.96 26.26 -4.35
CA LYS A 97 23.74 26.55 -3.14
C LYS A 97 22.89 27.30 -2.13
N ALA A 98 22.77 26.72 -0.94
CA ALA A 98 22.07 27.26 0.21
C ALA A 98 23.07 27.62 1.31
N LYS A 99 22.64 28.54 2.18
CA LYS A 99 23.42 29.00 3.34
C LYS A 99 22.63 28.77 4.61
N ALA A 100 23.32 28.38 5.66
CA ALA A 100 22.79 28.38 7.02
C ALA A 100 23.78 29.08 7.96
N THR A 101 23.26 29.73 8.98
CA THR A 101 24.06 30.34 10.04
C THR A 101 23.87 29.56 11.32
N LEU A 102 24.96 29.05 11.89
CA LEU A 102 24.95 28.29 13.13
C LEU A 102 25.30 29.17 14.32
N TYR A 103 24.60 28.93 15.43
CA TYR A 103 24.80 29.59 16.71
C TYR A 103 24.81 28.55 17.83
N LYS A 104 25.69 28.73 18.82
CA LYS A 104 25.43 28.17 20.15
C LYS A 104 24.44 29.11 20.84
N VAL A 105 23.51 28.57 21.61
CA VAL A 105 22.56 29.36 22.39
C VAL A 105 22.62 28.94 23.84
N ASN A 106 22.75 29.92 24.74
CA ASN A 106 22.86 29.68 26.17
C ASN A 106 21.47 29.62 26.85
N ARG A 107 21.44 29.33 28.16
CA ARG A 107 20.19 29.28 28.96
C ARG A 107 19.42 30.60 29.04
N GLN A 108 20.04 31.72 28.69
CA GLN A 108 19.43 33.06 28.67
C GLN A 108 18.98 33.45 27.25
N GLU A 109 18.95 32.50 26.30
CA GLU A 109 18.58 32.71 24.89
C GLU A 109 19.52 33.68 24.14
N GLN A 110 20.76 33.81 24.61
CA GLN A 110 21.78 34.62 23.95
C GLN A 110 22.57 33.77 22.95
N ARG A 111 22.81 34.32 21.77
CA ARG A 111 23.52 33.66 20.67
C ARG A 111 25.02 33.92 20.78
N SER A 112 25.85 32.92 20.46
CA SER A 112 27.28 33.11 20.24
C SER A 112 27.56 33.91 18.97
N ALA A 113 28.83 34.19 18.68
CA ALA A 113 29.23 34.59 17.33
C ALA A 113 28.77 33.54 16.30
N PRO A 114 28.31 33.98 15.10
CA PRO A 114 27.82 33.08 14.06
C PRO A 114 28.94 32.35 13.34
N VAL A 115 28.62 31.18 12.77
CA VAL A 115 29.38 30.59 11.66
C VAL A 115 28.46 30.32 10.49
N GLU A 116 28.83 30.82 9.31
CA GLU A 116 28.10 30.56 8.07
C GLU A 116 28.60 29.25 7.46
N VAL A 117 27.67 28.40 7.03
CA VAL A 117 27.95 27.17 6.32
C VAL A 117 27.21 27.18 4.99
N GLU A 118 27.89 26.72 3.94
CA GLU A 118 27.31 26.56 2.60
C GLU A 118 27.11 25.08 2.29
N PHE A 119 26.01 24.75 1.62
CA PHE A 119 25.72 23.40 1.17
C PHE A 119 24.90 23.41 -0.12
N GLU A 120 24.93 22.29 -0.83
CA GLU A 120 24.13 22.07 -2.02
C GLU A 120 23.32 20.80 -1.80
N PRO A 121 21.99 20.90 -1.61
CA PRO A 121 21.12 19.75 -1.39
C PRO A 121 21.19 18.72 -2.53
N LEU A 122 21.05 17.44 -2.22
CA LEU A 122 20.76 16.45 -3.27
C LEU A 122 19.33 16.68 -3.81
N PRO A 123 18.99 16.16 -5.02
CA PRO A 123 17.62 16.25 -5.56
C PRO A 123 16.56 15.90 -4.52
N SER A 124 15.47 16.65 -4.49
CA SER A 124 14.42 16.44 -3.49
C SER A 124 13.74 15.09 -3.66
N THR A 125 13.09 14.59 -2.61
CA THR A 125 12.37 13.29 -2.67
C THR A 125 11.24 13.32 -3.70
N ILE A 126 10.58 14.47 -3.88
CA ILE A 126 9.57 14.67 -4.92
C ILE A 126 10.17 14.71 -6.33
N ASP A 127 11.40 15.19 -6.52
CA ASP A 127 12.08 15.11 -7.82
C ASP A 127 12.45 13.65 -8.16
N LEU A 128 12.85 12.85 -7.16
CA LEU A 128 13.13 11.43 -7.39
C LEU A 128 11.88 10.67 -7.84
N ALA A 129 10.74 10.91 -7.17
CA ALA A 129 9.46 10.34 -7.56
C ALA A 129 9.02 10.83 -8.96
N PHE A 130 9.15 12.13 -9.22
CA PHE A 130 8.84 12.72 -10.52
C PHE A 130 9.70 12.13 -11.65
N ASN A 131 11.01 12.01 -11.46
CA ASN A 131 11.91 11.53 -12.51
C ASN A 131 11.74 10.04 -12.84
N SER A 132 11.15 9.26 -11.93
CA SER A 132 10.82 7.83 -12.15
C SER A 132 9.36 7.62 -12.57
N LEU A 133 8.57 8.69 -12.69
CA LEU A 133 7.16 8.61 -13.01
C LEU A 133 6.94 8.21 -14.47
N GLU A 134 6.29 7.07 -14.66
CA GLU A 134 5.76 6.62 -15.94
C GLU A 134 4.23 6.67 -15.90
N MET A 135 3.62 7.13 -16.99
CA MET A 135 2.17 7.12 -17.18
C MET A 135 1.82 6.45 -18.50
N MET A 136 0.81 5.59 -18.49
CA MET A 136 0.31 4.92 -19.69
C MET A 136 -1.21 4.79 -19.69
N SER A 137 -1.82 4.72 -20.87
CA SER A 137 -3.25 4.46 -21.02
C SER A 137 -3.62 3.09 -20.46
N THR A 138 -4.75 3.00 -19.77
CA THR A 138 -5.32 1.76 -19.28
C THR A 138 -6.85 1.78 -19.38
N PHE A 139 -7.50 0.72 -18.91
CA PHE A 139 -8.95 0.64 -18.81
C PHE A 139 -9.50 1.74 -17.90
N GLY A 140 -10.47 2.51 -18.39
CA GLY A 140 -11.17 3.54 -17.62
C GLY A 140 -10.30 4.70 -17.14
N GLY A 141 -9.06 4.85 -17.64
CA GLY A 141 -8.19 6.01 -17.35
C GLY A 141 -6.71 5.76 -17.66
N VAL A 142 -5.82 6.03 -16.70
CA VAL A 142 -4.37 5.87 -16.85
C VAL A 142 -3.77 5.09 -15.68
N PHE A 143 -2.73 4.32 -15.95
CA PHE A 143 -1.87 3.72 -14.93
C PHE A 143 -0.62 4.57 -14.78
N ALA A 144 -0.23 4.86 -13.55
CA ALA A 144 1.00 5.55 -13.24
C ALA A 144 1.86 4.73 -12.27
N SER A 145 3.18 4.74 -12.46
CA SER A 145 4.14 4.09 -11.56
C SER A 145 5.34 4.98 -11.28
N TRP A 146 5.85 4.96 -10.05
CA TRP A 146 7.01 5.75 -9.62
C TRP A 146 7.74 5.08 -8.45
N GLU A 147 8.97 5.55 -8.19
CA GLU A 147 9.80 5.12 -7.08
C GLU A 147 9.89 6.20 -5.99
N ASN A 148 9.82 5.77 -4.73
CA ASN A 148 10.03 6.56 -3.53
C ASN A 148 11.08 5.87 -2.65
N PRO A 149 12.37 5.96 -3.01
CA PRO A 149 13.44 5.17 -2.42
C PRO A 149 13.71 5.46 -0.93
N TYR A 150 13.05 6.47 -0.36
CA TYR A 150 13.18 6.83 1.06
C TYR A 150 11.88 6.64 1.84
N ALA A 151 10.82 6.08 1.23
CA ALA A 151 9.51 5.92 1.85
C ALA A 151 9.02 7.22 2.53
N THR A 152 9.34 8.37 1.91
CA THR A 152 8.91 9.66 2.43
C THR A 152 7.44 9.84 2.10
N GLU A 153 6.67 10.47 2.98
CA GLU A 153 5.28 10.79 2.66
C GLU A 153 5.21 11.78 1.49
N LEU A 154 4.58 11.36 0.39
CA LEU A 154 4.35 12.15 -0.82
C LEU A 154 2.85 12.38 -0.98
N GLY A 155 2.44 13.62 -1.22
CA GLY A 155 1.14 13.94 -1.77
C GLY A 155 1.13 13.65 -3.27
N VAL A 156 0.37 12.66 -3.72
CA VAL A 156 0.20 12.35 -5.14
C VAL A 156 -1.04 13.09 -5.64
N ARG A 157 -0.83 14.09 -6.50
CA ARG A 157 -1.90 14.91 -7.06
C ARG A 157 -2.14 14.53 -8.50
N PHE A 158 -3.32 13.99 -8.78
CA PHE A 158 -3.76 13.61 -10.11
C PHE A 158 -4.87 14.53 -10.60
N MET A 159 -4.83 14.88 -11.88
CA MET A 159 -5.79 15.78 -12.50
C MET A 159 -6.17 15.32 -13.90
N THR A 160 -7.35 15.76 -14.34
CA THR A 160 -7.66 15.87 -15.77
C THR A 160 -7.82 17.33 -16.17
N VAL A 161 -7.40 17.64 -17.38
CA VAL A 161 -7.48 18.98 -17.95
C VAL A 161 -8.30 18.97 -19.23
N GLY A 162 -9.34 19.79 -19.22
CA GLY A 162 -10.24 20.01 -20.34
C GLY A 162 -9.92 21.27 -21.13
N GLU A 163 -10.89 21.73 -21.92
CA GLU A 163 -10.74 22.91 -22.77
C GLU A 163 -10.36 24.16 -21.96
N GLY A 164 -9.42 24.96 -22.51
CA GLY A 164 -8.96 26.21 -21.90
C GLY A 164 -8.07 26.02 -20.67
N ASN A 165 -7.41 24.86 -20.51
CA ASN A 165 -6.56 24.51 -19.36
C ASN A 165 -7.31 24.48 -18.02
N LYS A 166 -8.62 24.23 -18.05
CA LYS A 166 -9.40 24.08 -16.84
C LYS A 166 -9.19 22.67 -16.28
N VAL A 167 -8.94 22.60 -14.98
CA VAL A 167 -8.94 21.32 -14.25
C VAL A 167 -10.39 20.86 -14.10
N ASP A 168 -10.71 19.73 -14.73
CA ASP A 168 -12.05 19.13 -14.71
C ASP A 168 -12.22 18.14 -13.57
N HIS A 169 -11.15 17.41 -13.25
CA HIS A 169 -11.08 16.51 -12.11
C HIS A 169 -9.75 16.69 -11.37
N GLU A 170 -9.79 16.58 -10.05
CA GLU A 170 -8.61 16.62 -9.19
C GLU A 170 -8.82 15.66 -8.02
N GLU A 171 -7.85 14.78 -7.81
CA GLU A 171 -7.74 13.98 -6.60
C GLU A 171 -6.33 14.09 -6.01
N MET A 172 -6.25 14.00 -4.68
CA MET A 172 -5.00 14.00 -3.95
C MET A 172 -5.07 12.95 -2.84
N TYR A 173 -4.01 12.17 -2.72
CA TYR A 173 -3.83 11.27 -1.59
C TYR A 173 -2.35 11.26 -1.17
N PHE A 174 -2.08 10.69 0.00
CA PHE A 174 -0.73 10.62 0.55
C PHE A 174 -0.24 9.17 0.57
N SER A 175 1.01 8.96 0.19
CA SER A 175 1.65 7.63 0.19
C SER A 175 3.11 7.70 0.60
N SER A 176 3.56 6.65 1.31
CA SER A 176 4.97 6.40 1.65
C SER A 176 5.48 5.09 1.07
N ILE A 177 4.73 4.48 0.14
CA ILE A 177 5.10 3.22 -0.51
C ILE A 177 6.37 3.43 -1.34
N ARG A 178 7.33 2.50 -1.26
CA ARG A 178 8.65 2.62 -1.91
C ARG A 178 8.62 2.49 -3.42
N GLU A 179 7.75 1.64 -3.94
CA GLU A 179 7.52 1.40 -5.36
C GLU A 179 6.02 1.29 -5.51
N GLU A 180 5.40 2.26 -6.16
CA GLU A 180 3.94 2.32 -6.27
C GLU A 180 3.53 2.34 -7.73
N GLY A 181 2.52 1.53 -8.04
CA GLY A 181 1.83 1.52 -9.32
C GLY A 181 0.34 1.62 -9.06
N ARG A 182 -0.32 2.61 -9.65
CA ARG A 182 -1.72 2.91 -9.39
C ARG A 182 -2.48 3.21 -10.67
N ALA A 183 -3.66 2.61 -10.80
CA ALA A 183 -4.61 2.97 -11.84
C ALA A 183 -5.53 4.09 -11.35
N PHE A 184 -5.61 5.16 -12.12
CA PHE A 184 -6.60 6.23 -11.99
C PHE A 184 -7.73 5.93 -12.98
N ARG A 185 -8.92 5.64 -12.45
CA ARG A 185 -10.06 5.08 -13.20
C ARG A 185 -11.31 5.97 -13.11
N GLY A 186 -12.35 5.59 -13.84
CA GLY A 186 -13.65 6.28 -13.84
C GLY A 186 -13.82 7.29 -14.98
N PHE A 187 -12.91 7.28 -15.96
CA PHE A 187 -12.94 8.13 -17.14
C PHE A 187 -13.54 7.39 -18.33
N GLU A 188 -14.32 8.12 -19.13
CA GLU A 188 -14.87 7.61 -20.38
C GLU A 188 -13.76 7.39 -21.42
N ALA A 189 -14.02 6.54 -22.42
CA ALA A 189 -13.11 6.28 -23.53
C ALA A 189 -13.14 7.42 -24.57
N VAL A 190 -12.78 8.62 -24.12
CA VAL A 190 -12.64 9.84 -24.93
C VAL A 190 -11.26 10.45 -24.72
N GLU A 191 -10.78 11.22 -25.69
CA GLU A 191 -9.48 11.87 -25.59
C GLU A 191 -9.46 12.82 -24.37
N THR A 192 -8.57 12.52 -23.44
CA THR A 192 -8.45 13.22 -22.15
C THR A 192 -6.99 13.52 -21.88
N THR A 193 -6.70 14.71 -21.33
CA THR A 193 -5.36 15.06 -20.87
C THR A 193 -5.27 14.81 -19.36
N PHE A 194 -4.49 13.80 -18.99
CA PHE A 194 -4.19 13.43 -17.61
C PHE A 194 -2.91 14.10 -17.15
N ALA A 195 -2.84 14.42 -15.87
CA ALA A 195 -1.69 15.08 -15.28
C ALA A 195 -1.41 14.55 -13.87
N LEU A 196 -0.13 14.37 -13.53
CA LEU A 196 0.28 13.93 -12.20
C LEU A 196 1.50 14.72 -11.72
N SER A 197 1.45 15.14 -10.45
CA SER A 197 2.54 15.85 -9.76
C SER A 197 2.64 15.36 -8.31
N PHE A 198 3.80 15.59 -7.68
CA PHE A 198 4.04 15.24 -6.29
C PHE A 198 4.18 16.48 -5.40
N GLU A 199 3.72 16.38 -4.17
CA GLU A 199 3.86 17.39 -3.12
C GLU A 199 4.54 16.79 -1.89
N ASP A 200 5.39 17.56 -1.20
CA ASP A 200 5.98 17.14 0.08
C ASP A 200 5.35 17.85 1.29
N LYS A 201 5.66 17.38 2.50
CA LYS A 201 5.17 17.98 3.76
C LYS A 201 5.59 19.44 4.00
N TRP A 202 6.53 19.96 3.20
CA TRP A 202 6.99 21.34 3.28
C TRP A 202 6.29 22.25 2.28
N GLY A 203 5.37 21.71 1.47
CA GLY A 203 4.60 22.41 0.45
C GLY A 203 5.38 22.64 -0.85
N ASN A 204 6.48 21.91 -1.07
CA ASN A 204 7.11 21.91 -2.39
C ASN A 204 6.32 21.01 -3.33
N ILE A 205 6.22 21.42 -4.58
CA ILE A 205 5.51 20.69 -5.63
C ILE A 205 6.50 20.43 -6.78
N SER A 206 6.50 19.20 -7.30
CA SER A 206 7.30 18.82 -8.46
C SER A 206 6.81 19.52 -9.74
N ASP A 207 7.51 19.31 -10.85
CA ASP A 207 6.87 19.54 -12.15
C ASP A 207 5.74 18.52 -12.38
N THR A 208 4.97 18.70 -13.44
CA THR A 208 3.80 17.89 -13.76
C THR A 208 4.06 17.04 -14.99
N THR A 209 3.84 15.73 -14.90
CA THR A 209 3.82 14.84 -16.06
C THR A 209 2.45 14.87 -16.68
N TRP A 210 2.40 15.01 -18.01
CA TRP A 210 1.15 15.11 -18.79
C TRP A 210 1.05 13.95 -19.77
N LEU A 211 -0.14 13.36 -19.89
CA LEU A 211 -0.45 12.33 -20.87
C LEU A 211 -1.83 12.59 -21.49
N THR A 212 -1.85 12.94 -22.78
CA THR A 212 -3.09 12.98 -23.57
C THR A 212 -3.31 11.63 -24.23
N THR A 213 -4.42 10.97 -23.91
CA THR A 213 -4.75 9.65 -24.46
C THR A 213 -6.26 9.42 -24.46
N VAL A 214 -6.70 8.43 -25.24
CA VAL A 214 -8.03 7.82 -25.10
C VAL A 214 -7.87 6.59 -24.20
N PRO A 215 -8.47 6.57 -23.00
CA PRO A 215 -8.48 5.37 -22.16
C PRO A 215 -9.18 4.20 -22.84
N ASN A 216 -8.79 2.97 -22.50
CA ASN A 216 -9.52 1.81 -22.98
C ASN A 216 -10.92 1.79 -22.33
N PHE A 217 -11.95 1.48 -23.11
CA PHE A 217 -13.31 1.37 -22.60
C PHE A 217 -13.40 0.31 -21.50
N GLU A 218 -13.98 0.65 -20.36
CA GLU A 218 -14.19 -0.27 -19.25
C GLU A 218 -15.64 -0.24 -18.80
N THR A 219 -16.25 -1.41 -18.69
CA THR A 219 -17.58 -1.59 -18.12
C THR A 219 -17.62 -2.85 -17.25
N LEU A 220 -18.65 -2.96 -16.41
CA LEU A 220 -18.97 -4.21 -15.75
C LEU A 220 -19.47 -5.21 -16.79
N ILE A 221 -18.90 -6.43 -16.80
CA ILE A 221 -19.38 -7.49 -17.68
C ILE A 221 -20.75 -7.96 -17.19
N PRO A 222 -21.83 -7.82 -18.00
CA PRO A 222 -23.20 -8.10 -17.58
C PRO A 222 -23.39 -9.47 -16.93
N LYS A 223 -24.07 -9.46 -15.78
CA LYS A 223 -24.56 -10.65 -15.06
C LYS A 223 -25.99 -11.00 -15.53
N PRO A 224 -26.47 -12.24 -15.31
CA PRO A 224 -25.80 -13.35 -14.64
C PRO A 224 -24.73 -14.00 -15.51
N TYR A 225 -23.72 -14.60 -14.88
CA TYR A 225 -22.82 -15.56 -15.51
C TYR A 225 -23.44 -16.96 -15.47
N ALA A 226 -22.74 -17.97 -16.00
CA ALA A 226 -23.19 -19.35 -15.96
C ALA A 226 -22.18 -20.29 -15.27
N ASP A 227 -22.69 -21.27 -14.55
CA ASP A 227 -21.91 -22.37 -13.98
C ASP A 227 -21.43 -23.30 -15.09
N TYR A 228 -20.13 -23.36 -15.34
CA TYR A 228 -19.53 -24.24 -16.34
C TYR A 228 -18.71 -25.39 -15.73
N ARG A 229 -18.76 -25.55 -14.39
CA ARG A 229 -17.93 -26.52 -13.66
C ARG A 229 -18.24 -27.97 -14.01
N SER A 230 -19.50 -28.30 -14.30
CA SER A 230 -19.91 -29.66 -14.70
C SER A 230 -19.30 -30.13 -16.01
N ASN A 231 -18.83 -29.19 -16.83
CA ASN A 231 -18.34 -29.46 -18.17
C ASN A 231 -16.82 -29.66 -18.18
N ILE A 232 -16.11 -29.05 -17.23
CA ILE A 232 -14.64 -29.09 -17.16
C ILE A 232 -14.18 -30.23 -16.23
N PRO A 233 -13.33 -31.15 -16.70
CA PRO A 233 -12.77 -32.19 -15.84
C PRO A 233 -12.05 -31.63 -14.60
N TYR A 234 -12.32 -32.28 -13.45
CA TYR A 234 -11.73 -32.00 -12.13
C TYR A 234 -12.13 -30.67 -11.47
N ASP A 235 -13.02 -29.90 -12.07
CA ASP A 235 -13.63 -28.78 -11.36
C ASP A 235 -14.50 -29.27 -10.20
N ASN A 236 -14.51 -28.50 -9.12
CA ASN A 236 -15.31 -28.80 -7.95
C ASN A 236 -16.75 -28.37 -8.18
N THR A 237 -17.63 -29.32 -8.44
CA THR A 237 -19.05 -29.07 -8.72
C THR A 237 -19.91 -29.07 -7.45
N THR A 238 -19.31 -29.19 -6.26
CA THR A 238 -20.06 -29.37 -5.02
C THR A 238 -20.53 -28.04 -4.44
N ARG A 239 -21.44 -28.15 -3.46
CA ARG A 239 -21.81 -27.07 -2.56
C ARG A 239 -22.10 -27.63 -1.18
N LEU A 240 -21.87 -26.85 -0.13
CA LEU A 240 -22.35 -27.15 1.20
C LEU A 240 -23.89 -27.06 1.22
N ALA A 241 -24.57 -28.10 1.70
CA ALA A 241 -26.02 -28.23 1.59
C ALA A 241 -26.81 -27.05 2.19
N SER A 242 -26.30 -26.45 3.27
CA SER A 242 -26.87 -25.30 3.98
C SER A 242 -26.53 -23.93 3.37
N ARG A 243 -25.97 -23.90 2.17
CA ARG A 243 -25.48 -22.69 1.49
C ARG A 243 -26.10 -22.51 0.10
N GLY A 244 -25.87 -21.32 -0.45
CA GLY A 244 -26.31 -20.91 -1.77
C GLY A 244 -25.89 -21.88 -2.87
N GLN A 245 -26.65 -21.87 -3.97
CA GLN A 245 -26.19 -22.48 -5.21
C GLN A 245 -25.00 -21.67 -5.76
N PHE A 246 -24.35 -22.16 -6.81
CA PHE A 246 -23.14 -21.52 -7.32
C PHE A 246 -23.41 -20.15 -7.97
N ASP A 247 -24.66 -19.91 -8.41
CA ASP A 247 -25.14 -18.65 -8.97
C ASP A 247 -25.16 -17.48 -7.99
N VAL A 248 -25.09 -17.73 -6.68
CA VAL A 248 -24.95 -16.65 -5.67
C VAL A 248 -23.65 -15.87 -5.83
N LEU A 249 -22.66 -16.42 -6.55
CA LEU A 249 -21.40 -15.72 -6.83
C LEU A 249 -21.57 -14.53 -7.77
N TRP A 250 -22.75 -14.31 -8.37
CA TRP A 250 -22.98 -13.18 -9.28
C TRP A 250 -24.43 -12.67 -9.20
N ASP A 251 -25.00 -12.64 -8.01
CA ASP A 251 -26.35 -12.12 -7.76
C ASP A 251 -26.40 -10.66 -7.26
N ASN A 252 -25.23 -10.01 -7.13
CA ASN A 252 -25.05 -8.63 -6.64
C ASN A 252 -25.34 -8.46 -5.15
N ILE A 253 -25.26 -9.53 -4.36
CA ILE A 253 -25.42 -9.50 -2.90
C ILE A 253 -24.04 -9.62 -2.24
N VAL A 254 -23.51 -8.48 -1.82
CA VAL A 254 -22.20 -8.36 -1.14
C VAL A 254 -22.35 -7.81 0.27
N ASN A 255 -21.25 -7.84 1.03
CA ASN A 255 -21.16 -7.22 2.35
C ASN A 255 -22.23 -7.74 3.35
N THR A 256 -22.50 -9.04 3.35
CA THR A 256 -23.47 -9.67 4.25
C THR A 256 -22.82 -10.64 5.24
N THR A 257 -23.55 -11.04 6.27
CA THR A 257 -23.04 -11.96 7.30
C THR A 257 -23.16 -13.43 6.93
N ASN A 258 -23.90 -13.80 5.88
CA ASN A 258 -24.19 -15.19 5.56
C ASN A 258 -24.68 -15.40 4.12
N HIS A 259 -23.98 -14.84 3.13
CA HIS A 259 -24.30 -15.01 1.71
C HIS A 259 -23.06 -15.34 0.89
N GLY A 260 -23.08 -16.48 0.22
CA GLY A 260 -21.98 -16.95 -0.61
C GLY A 260 -21.98 -18.46 -0.78
N TRP A 261 -21.02 -18.92 -1.58
CA TRP A 261 -20.84 -20.31 -1.93
C TRP A 261 -19.68 -20.94 -1.15
N LEU A 262 -19.87 -22.20 -0.78
CA LEU A 262 -18.88 -23.03 -0.10
C LEU A 262 -18.88 -24.40 -0.75
N THR A 263 -17.71 -24.99 -0.96
CA THR A 263 -17.60 -26.39 -1.37
C THR A 263 -18.05 -27.33 -0.24
N GLN A 264 -18.31 -28.59 -0.58
CA GLN A 264 -18.49 -29.63 0.43
C GLN A 264 -17.12 -30.09 0.93
N SER A 265 -16.89 -30.11 2.25
CA SER A 265 -15.64 -30.65 2.81
C SER A 265 -15.47 -32.13 2.41
N GLY A 266 -14.26 -32.48 2.00
CA GLY A 266 -13.87 -33.77 1.44
C GLY A 266 -14.24 -33.95 -0.04
N SER A 267 -14.65 -32.90 -0.75
CA SER A 267 -14.90 -32.96 -2.19
C SER A 267 -13.61 -33.01 -2.99
N SER A 268 -13.67 -33.47 -4.25
CA SER A 268 -12.52 -33.42 -5.16
C SER A 268 -12.45 -32.08 -5.87
N GLY A 269 -11.23 -31.59 -6.10
CA GLY A 269 -10.95 -30.45 -6.97
C GLY A 269 -10.84 -29.12 -6.22
N ILE A 270 -9.93 -28.27 -6.68
CA ILE A 270 -9.66 -26.92 -6.20
C ILE A 270 -9.83 -25.87 -7.31
N SER A 271 -10.53 -26.26 -8.39
CA SER A 271 -10.76 -25.41 -9.55
C SER A 271 -12.24 -25.22 -9.79
N ILE A 272 -12.60 -24.06 -10.34
CA ILE A 272 -13.96 -23.75 -10.81
C ILE A 272 -13.88 -22.99 -12.13
N THR A 273 -14.85 -23.23 -13.02
CA THR A 273 -14.97 -22.54 -14.31
C THR A 273 -16.30 -21.82 -14.42
N ILE A 274 -16.23 -20.55 -14.84
CA ILE A 274 -17.35 -19.63 -15.01
C ILE A 274 -17.44 -19.25 -16.48
N ASP A 275 -18.64 -19.25 -17.05
CA ASP A 275 -18.91 -18.71 -18.38
C ASP A 275 -19.52 -17.29 -18.22
N MET A 276 -18.81 -16.25 -18.68
CA MET A 276 -19.30 -14.87 -18.67
C MET A 276 -20.44 -14.61 -19.67
N GLN A 277 -20.77 -15.60 -20.49
CA GLN A 277 -21.77 -15.57 -21.56
C GLN A 277 -21.46 -14.64 -22.74
N GLN A 278 -20.31 -13.97 -22.72
CA GLN A 278 -19.80 -13.13 -23.81
C GLN A 278 -18.27 -13.13 -23.79
N VAL A 279 -17.66 -12.84 -24.93
CA VAL A 279 -16.22 -12.61 -25.02
C VAL A 279 -15.94 -11.16 -24.63
N ALA A 280 -14.96 -10.94 -23.75
CA ALA A 280 -14.53 -9.61 -23.33
C ALA A 280 -13.03 -9.55 -23.09
N LYS A 281 -12.43 -8.39 -23.33
CA LYS A 281 -11.05 -8.10 -22.90
C LYS A 281 -11.09 -7.60 -21.46
N LEU A 282 -10.68 -8.43 -20.51
CA LEU A 282 -10.79 -8.13 -19.09
C LEU A 282 -9.78 -7.09 -18.64
N SER A 283 -10.23 -6.19 -17.76
CA SER A 283 -9.40 -5.20 -17.07
C SER A 283 -9.08 -5.65 -15.64
N ARG A 284 -10.07 -6.20 -14.93
CA ARG A 284 -9.96 -6.61 -13.53
C ARG A 284 -11.03 -7.60 -13.12
N ILE A 285 -10.72 -8.31 -12.05
CA ILE A 285 -11.59 -9.25 -11.34
C ILE A 285 -11.80 -8.69 -9.93
N VAL A 286 -13.03 -8.61 -9.46
CA VAL A 286 -13.34 -8.23 -8.07
C VAL A 286 -13.95 -9.44 -7.37
N VAL A 287 -13.37 -9.84 -6.23
CA VAL A 287 -13.86 -10.97 -5.42
C VAL A 287 -14.22 -10.49 -4.02
N HIS A 288 -15.45 -10.77 -3.59
CA HIS A 288 -15.90 -10.50 -2.23
C HIS A 288 -15.79 -11.76 -1.37
N PRO A 289 -15.47 -11.60 -0.07
CA PRO A 289 -15.53 -12.72 0.87
C PRO A 289 -16.97 -13.15 1.12
N TYR A 290 -17.15 -14.41 1.50
CA TYR A 290 -18.44 -14.98 1.91
C TYR A 290 -19.07 -14.25 3.11
N ARG A 291 -18.24 -13.62 3.97
CA ARG A 291 -18.74 -12.89 5.15
C ARG A 291 -18.10 -11.52 5.33
N ARG A 292 -18.98 -10.57 5.66
CA ARG A 292 -18.64 -9.23 6.11
C ARG A 292 -17.71 -9.28 7.33
N TYR A 293 -16.67 -8.45 7.29
CA TYR A 293 -15.66 -8.31 8.35
C TYR A 293 -14.83 -9.57 8.62
N GLU A 294 -14.93 -10.59 7.76
CA GLU A 294 -14.17 -11.83 7.89
C GLU A 294 -13.39 -12.19 6.60
N PRO A 295 -12.70 -11.23 5.92
CA PRO A 295 -12.01 -11.51 4.66
C PRO A 295 -10.88 -12.55 4.80
N TYR A 296 -10.30 -12.68 6.00
CA TYR A 296 -9.22 -13.63 6.32
C TYR A 296 -9.66 -14.80 7.20
N ALA A 297 -10.94 -15.15 7.19
CA ALA A 297 -11.48 -16.32 7.89
C ALA A 297 -12.48 -17.09 6.99
N GLN A 298 -13.19 -18.06 7.57
CA GLN A 298 -14.31 -18.77 6.92
C GLN A 298 -13.92 -19.48 5.61
N VAL A 299 -12.68 -19.95 5.52
CA VAL A 299 -12.14 -20.60 4.31
C VAL A 299 -12.28 -19.77 3.03
N ASN A 300 -12.35 -18.44 3.15
CA ASN A 300 -12.34 -17.53 2.01
C ASN A 300 -11.08 -17.75 1.17
N ILE A 301 -11.21 -17.71 -0.15
CA ILE A 301 -10.06 -17.75 -1.04
C ILE A 301 -9.19 -16.51 -0.80
N LEU A 302 -7.90 -16.74 -0.52
CA LEU A 302 -6.91 -15.67 -0.33
C LEU A 302 -5.99 -15.54 -1.52
N GLN A 303 -5.70 -16.65 -2.22
CA GLN A 303 -4.95 -16.62 -3.47
C GLN A 303 -5.55 -17.57 -4.49
N PHE A 304 -5.56 -17.15 -5.75
CA PHE A 304 -5.96 -17.99 -6.87
C PHE A 304 -5.17 -17.62 -8.13
N GLU A 305 -5.03 -18.59 -9.01
CA GLU A 305 -4.52 -18.39 -10.36
C GLU A 305 -5.71 -18.39 -11.33
N ALA A 306 -5.80 -17.40 -12.21
CA ALA A 306 -6.88 -17.25 -13.18
C ALA A 306 -6.38 -17.48 -14.61
N TRP A 307 -7.16 -18.23 -15.36
CA TRP A 307 -6.95 -18.53 -16.78
C TRP A 307 -8.24 -18.32 -17.55
N GLY A 308 -8.17 -17.92 -18.81
CA GLY A 308 -9.37 -17.81 -19.63
C GLY A 308 -9.19 -18.18 -21.10
N ILE A 309 -10.32 -18.46 -21.75
CA ILE A 309 -10.39 -18.77 -23.18
C ILE A 309 -11.69 -18.21 -23.75
N ASP A 310 -11.68 -17.79 -25.00
CA ASP A 310 -12.85 -17.29 -25.73
C ASP A 310 -13.81 -18.41 -26.14
N GLU A 311 -13.28 -19.58 -26.49
CA GLU A 311 -14.05 -20.76 -26.90
C GLU A 311 -13.48 -22.06 -26.30
N ILE A 312 -14.35 -22.95 -25.81
CA ILE A 312 -13.92 -24.26 -25.30
C ILE A 312 -13.68 -25.22 -26.48
N ASP A 313 -12.47 -25.74 -26.60
CA ASP A 313 -12.20 -26.90 -27.46
C ASP A 313 -12.85 -28.17 -26.84
N HIS A 314 -14.03 -28.53 -27.35
CA HIS A 314 -14.79 -29.67 -26.85
C HIS A 314 -14.03 -31.01 -27.01
N SER A 315 -13.06 -31.11 -27.92
CA SER A 315 -12.25 -32.33 -28.08
C SER A 315 -11.37 -32.60 -26.85
N ARG A 316 -10.97 -31.54 -26.15
CA ARG A 316 -10.14 -31.61 -24.93
C ARG A 316 -10.90 -32.09 -23.71
N LEU A 317 -12.24 -32.00 -23.68
CA LEU A 317 -13.03 -32.38 -22.51
C LEU A 317 -12.88 -33.88 -22.14
N THR A 318 -12.56 -34.72 -23.12
CA THR A 318 -12.29 -36.15 -22.90
C THR A 318 -10.84 -36.48 -22.53
N ASP A 319 -9.91 -35.56 -22.83
CA ASP A 319 -8.49 -35.67 -22.49
C ASP A 319 -8.28 -35.24 -21.03
N ARG A 320 -8.59 -36.14 -20.09
CA ARG A 320 -8.52 -35.79 -18.65
C ARG A 320 -7.13 -35.27 -18.22
N PRO A 321 -5.99 -35.88 -18.61
CA PRO A 321 -4.67 -35.38 -18.24
C PRO A 321 -4.41 -33.91 -18.62
N TYR A 322 -4.97 -33.43 -19.73
CA TYR A 322 -4.84 -32.02 -20.15
C TYR A 322 -5.37 -31.01 -19.12
N TRP A 323 -6.33 -31.40 -18.29
CA TRP A 323 -6.95 -30.51 -17.29
C TRP A 323 -6.26 -30.50 -15.92
N LEU A 324 -5.17 -31.26 -15.75
CA LEU A 324 -4.44 -31.34 -14.50
C LEU A 324 -3.65 -30.06 -14.22
N ASP A 325 -3.61 -29.67 -12.95
CA ASP A 325 -2.75 -28.62 -12.41
C ASP A 325 -1.77 -29.23 -11.40
N GLU A 326 -0.54 -28.70 -11.35
CA GLU A 326 0.54 -29.28 -10.55
C GLU A 326 0.20 -29.32 -9.05
N ILE A 327 -0.29 -28.21 -8.48
CA ILE A 327 -0.70 -28.19 -7.06
C ILE A 327 -1.87 -29.15 -6.84
N GLY A 328 -2.83 -29.18 -7.76
CA GLY A 328 -3.96 -30.11 -7.69
C GLY A 328 -3.53 -31.58 -7.59
N VAL A 329 -2.53 -31.99 -8.36
CA VAL A 329 -1.99 -33.36 -8.35
C VAL A 329 -1.09 -33.58 -7.14
N ARG A 330 -0.05 -32.77 -6.95
CA ARG A 330 0.96 -32.97 -5.89
C ARG A 330 0.35 -32.89 -4.48
N GLY A 331 -0.62 -32.00 -4.30
CA GLY A 331 -1.37 -31.81 -3.06
C GLY A 331 -2.45 -32.87 -2.81
N GLY A 332 -2.73 -33.76 -3.78
CA GLY A 332 -3.77 -34.78 -3.65
C GLY A 332 -5.18 -34.22 -3.66
N HIS A 333 -5.37 -33.03 -4.23
CA HIS A 333 -6.66 -32.37 -4.30
C HIS A 333 -7.58 -32.96 -5.37
N ILE A 334 -7.05 -33.76 -6.30
CA ILE A 334 -7.82 -34.43 -7.35
C ILE A 334 -7.98 -35.92 -7.00
N HIS A 335 -9.18 -36.29 -6.56
CA HIS A 335 -9.44 -37.67 -6.15
C HIS A 335 -9.35 -38.63 -7.35
N GLY A 336 -8.70 -39.78 -7.13
CA GLY A 336 -8.48 -40.79 -8.16
C GLY A 336 -7.29 -40.51 -9.08
N VAL A 337 -6.55 -39.42 -8.86
CA VAL A 337 -5.27 -39.14 -9.53
C VAL A 337 -4.15 -39.33 -8.50
N ASP A 338 -3.15 -40.13 -8.83
CA ASP A 338 -2.00 -40.37 -7.95
C ASP A 338 -1.13 -39.11 -7.86
N ASN A 339 -0.68 -38.73 -6.65
CA ASN A 339 0.09 -37.50 -6.44
C ASN A 339 1.45 -37.49 -7.16
N THR A 340 1.95 -38.65 -7.59
CA THR A 340 3.18 -38.82 -8.38
C THR A 340 2.93 -38.76 -9.89
N THR A 341 1.68 -38.61 -10.34
CA THR A 341 1.32 -38.50 -11.76
C THR A 341 2.11 -37.37 -12.42
N VAL A 342 2.86 -37.72 -13.46
CA VAL A 342 3.58 -36.73 -14.28
C VAL A 342 2.57 -36.01 -15.15
N LEU A 343 2.56 -34.67 -15.09
CA LEU A 343 1.68 -33.87 -15.95
C LEU A 343 2.09 -34.08 -17.42
N PRO A 344 1.12 -34.09 -18.36
CA PRO A 344 1.46 -34.13 -19.78
C PRO A 344 2.28 -32.89 -20.17
N ALA A 345 3.03 -33.00 -21.26
CA ALA A 345 3.82 -31.89 -21.78
C ALA A 345 2.98 -30.67 -22.20
N LYS A 346 1.67 -30.87 -22.39
CA LYS A 346 0.70 -29.82 -22.70
C LYS A 346 -0.54 -29.99 -21.83
N THR A 347 -0.96 -28.92 -21.19
CA THR A 347 -2.14 -28.77 -20.35
C THR A 347 -3.00 -27.61 -20.82
N PHE A 348 -4.13 -27.36 -20.15
CA PHE A 348 -4.95 -26.19 -20.42
C PHE A 348 -4.20 -24.86 -20.29
N LYS A 349 -3.16 -24.80 -19.45
CA LYS A 349 -2.34 -23.59 -19.25
C LYS A 349 -1.53 -23.19 -20.49
N ASP A 350 -1.32 -24.12 -21.43
CA ASP A 350 -0.62 -23.85 -22.68
C ASP A 350 -1.53 -23.26 -23.76
N ASP A 351 -2.85 -23.47 -23.66
CA ASP A 351 -3.84 -23.01 -24.63
C ASP A 351 -4.67 -21.81 -24.12
N TRP A 352 -4.89 -21.75 -22.81
CA TRP A 352 -5.67 -20.69 -22.16
C TRP A 352 -4.79 -19.46 -21.92
N THR A 353 -5.39 -18.29 -22.07
CA THR A 353 -4.78 -17.01 -21.73
C THR A 353 -4.59 -16.91 -20.22
N TYR A 354 -3.37 -16.61 -19.78
CA TYR A 354 -3.09 -16.30 -18.37
C TYR A 354 -3.73 -14.97 -17.99
N LEU A 355 -4.53 -14.96 -16.91
CA LEU A 355 -5.20 -13.75 -16.41
C LEU A 355 -4.57 -13.23 -15.11
N GLY A 356 -3.66 -14.00 -14.49
CA GLY A 356 -2.86 -13.56 -13.37
C GLY A 356 -2.84 -14.53 -12.18
N TRP A 357 -1.88 -14.29 -11.29
CA TRP A 357 -1.86 -14.84 -9.94
C TRP A 357 -2.29 -13.74 -8.99
N HIS A 358 -3.40 -13.96 -8.31
CA HIS A 358 -4.08 -12.94 -7.53
C HIS A 358 -4.06 -13.29 -6.06
N ALA A 359 -3.69 -12.32 -5.23
CA ALA A 359 -3.58 -12.48 -3.79
C ALA A 359 -4.29 -11.33 -3.09
N VAL A 360 -5.22 -11.67 -2.20
CA VAL A 360 -5.91 -10.69 -1.35
C VAL A 360 -4.86 -9.93 -0.51
N PRO A 361 -4.86 -8.59 -0.51
CA PRO A 361 -3.96 -7.80 0.34
C PRO A 361 -4.03 -8.25 1.80
N ARG A 362 -2.92 -8.32 2.52
CA ARG A 362 -2.83 -8.93 3.87
C ARG A 362 -2.83 -7.90 4.99
N TYR A 363 -3.94 -7.16 5.13
CA TYR A 363 -4.10 -6.16 6.21
C TYR A 363 -4.14 -6.80 7.61
N ASP A 364 -4.44 -8.10 7.70
CA ASP A 364 -4.29 -8.87 8.95
C ASP A 364 -2.84 -8.91 9.46
N LYS A 365 -1.85 -8.74 8.58
CA LYS A 365 -0.43 -8.74 8.95
C LYS A 365 0.09 -7.36 9.35
N SER A 366 -0.52 -6.28 8.85
CA SER A 366 -0.21 -4.91 9.27
C SER A 366 -0.98 -4.47 10.52
N GLY A 367 -2.07 -5.18 10.87
CA GLY A 367 -2.97 -4.81 11.96
C GLY A 367 -3.97 -3.71 11.58
N ASP A 368 -4.11 -3.40 10.29
CA ASP A 368 -5.01 -2.38 9.77
C ASP A 368 -6.43 -2.94 9.64
N ILE A 369 -7.18 -2.86 10.74
CA ILE A 369 -8.55 -3.38 10.84
C ILE A 369 -9.51 -2.61 9.94
N ASP A 370 -9.31 -1.29 9.77
CA ASP A 370 -10.19 -0.46 8.95
C ASP A 370 -10.02 -0.78 7.46
N ALA A 371 -8.78 -0.97 7.00
CA ALA A 371 -8.50 -1.45 5.64
C ALA A 371 -9.05 -2.86 5.41
N ALA A 372 -8.92 -3.78 6.40
CA ALA A 372 -9.50 -5.11 6.31
C ALA A 372 -11.04 -5.08 6.20
N ASN A 373 -11.70 -4.23 7.00
CA ASN A 373 -13.14 -4.05 6.92
C ASN A 373 -13.56 -3.48 5.58
N LYS A 374 -12.87 -2.44 5.10
CA LYS A 374 -13.14 -1.83 3.80
C LYS A 374 -12.97 -2.80 2.64
N LEU A 375 -11.92 -3.62 2.65
CA LEU A 375 -11.72 -4.73 1.70
C LEU A 375 -12.92 -5.70 1.68
N SER A 376 -13.50 -6.00 2.85
CA SER A 376 -14.67 -6.86 2.93
C SER A 376 -15.94 -6.23 2.36
N GLU A 377 -16.05 -4.90 2.41
CA GLU A 377 -17.21 -4.15 1.91
C GLU A 377 -17.13 -3.92 0.39
N ASP A 378 -15.94 -3.56 -0.10
CA ASP A 378 -15.69 -3.18 -1.50
C ASP A 378 -15.28 -4.37 -2.40
N GLY A 379 -14.80 -5.45 -1.78
CA GLY A 379 -14.20 -6.60 -2.46
C GLY A 379 -12.71 -6.40 -2.77
N ALA A 380 -12.00 -7.51 -2.94
CA ALA A 380 -10.61 -7.51 -3.38
C ALA A 380 -10.57 -7.34 -4.91
N GLU A 381 -9.96 -6.25 -5.37
CA GLU A 381 -9.73 -5.98 -6.79
C GLU A 381 -8.39 -6.56 -7.26
N PHE A 382 -8.41 -7.20 -8.42
CA PHE A 382 -7.24 -7.81 -9.04
C PHE A 382 -7.14 -7.37 -10.51
N HIS A 383 -6.02 -6.77 -10.89
CA HIS A 383 -5.78 -6.37 -12.27
C HIS A 383 -5.46 -7.58 -13.16
N VAL A 384 -6.07 -7.61 -14.35
CA VAL A 384 -5.72 -8.55 -15.42
C VAL A 384 -4.65 -7.91 -16.31
N PRO A 385 -3.62 -8.65 -16.75
CA PRO A 385 -2.59 -8.11 -17.64
C PRO A 385 -3.18 -7.54 -18.94
N LEU A 386 -2.68 -6.38 -19.38
CA LEU A 386 -3.22 -5.67 -20.55
C LEU A 386 -3.03 -6.44 -21.87
N GLU A 387 -2.01 -7.31 -21.92
CA GLU A 387 -1.69 -8.22 -23.00
C GLU A 387 -2.58 -9.46 -23.04
N ALA A 388 -3.39 -9.71 -22.00
CA ALA A 388 -4.34 -10.80 -22.00
C ALA A 388 -5.30 -10.66 -23.20
N ARG A 389 -5.45 -11.74 -23.96
CA ARG A 389 -6.41 -11.84 -25.05
C ARG A 389 -7.85 -11.77 -24.51
N PRO A 390 -8.84 -11.39 -25.32
CA PRO A 390 -10.24 -11.52 -24.95
C PRO A 390 -10.61 -12.95 -24.57
N VAL A 391 -11.48 -13.11 -23.56
CA VAL A 391 -11.91 -14.41 -23.01
C VAL A 391 -13.40 -14.40 -22.70
N ARG A 392 -14.00 -15.59 -22.60
CA ARG A 392 -15.39 -15.81 -22.19
C ARG A 392 -15.48 -16.73 -20.98
N TYR A 393 -14.72 -17.83 -21.02
CA TYR A 393 -14.65 -18.80 -19.95
C TYR A 393 -13.46 -18.47 -19.05
N ILE A 394 -13.68 -18.47 -17.75
CA ILE A 394 -12.67 -18.16 -16.75
C ILE A 394 -12.56 -19.34 -15.79
N ARG A 395 -11.38 -19.94 -15.72
CA ARG A 395 -11.04 -21.00 -14.78
C ARG A 395 -10.16 -20.46 -13.68
N LEU A 396 -10.64 -20.58 -12.45
CA LEU A 396 -9.90 -20.22 -11.25
C LEU A 396 -9.34 -21.49 -10.61
N VAL A 397 -8.05 -21.47 -10.25
CA VAL A 397 -7.39 -22.53 -9.49
C VAL A 397 -6.98 -21.96 -8.14
N MET A 398 -7.55 -22.46 -7.06
CA MET A 398 -7.27 -21.95 -5.73
C MET A 398 -5.82 -22.28 -5.34
N ARG A 399 -5.18 -21.36 -4.61
CA ARG A 399 -3.76 -21.44 -4.20
C ARG A 399 -3.60 -21.30 -2.69
N GLU A 400 -4.39 -20.44 -2.08
CA GLU A 400 -4.43 -20.24 -0.63
C GLU A 400 -5.85 -19.93 -0.20
N ILE A 401 -6.22 -20.37 1.00
CA ILE A 401 -7.46 -19.98 1.66
C ILE A 401 -7.18 -19.48 3.07
N ALA A 402 -8.14 -18.75 3.60
CA ALA A 402 -8.18 -18.41 5.00
C ALA A 402 -8.41 -19.65 5.87
N PRO A 403 -8.00 -19.62 7.15
CA PRO A 403 -8.41 -20.65 8.10
C PRO A 403 -9.93 -20.68 8.28
N ALA A 404 -10.46 -21.82 8.73
CA ALA A 404 -11.87 -21.96 9.07
C ALA A 404 -12.30 -21.13 10.29
N GLY A 405 -11.35 -20.78 11.17
CA GLY A 405 -11.52 -19.89 12.32
C GLY A 405 -10.73 -18.58 12.16
N PRO A 406 -10.60 -17.78 13.24
CA PRO A 406 -9.80 -16.55 13.21
C PRO A 406 -8.37 -16.82 12.72
N ALA A 407 -7.82 -15.89 11.93
CA ALA A 407 -6.46 -16.00 11.44
C ALA A 407 -5.47 -16.12 12.61
N PRO A 408 -4.54 -17.11 12.59
CA PRO A 408 -3.48 -17.16 13.59
C PRO A 408 -2.61 -15.90 13.45
N THR A 409 -2.33 -15.24 14.57
CA THR A 409 -1.57 -13.99 14.63
C THR A 409 -0.09 -14.16 14.25
N THR A 410 0.39 -15.40 14.16
CA THR A 410 1.74 -15.76 13.74
C THR A 410 1.72 -17.03 12.90
N GLY A 411 2.58 -17.11 11.86
CA GLY A 411 2.72 -18.27 10.99
C GLY A 411 2.59 -17.95 9.49
N PRO A 412 3.17 -18.79 8.61
CA PRO A 412 3.06 -18.66 7.17
C PRO A 412 1.60 -18.86 6.69
N PRO A 413 1.25 -18.39 5.49
CA PRO A 413 -0.02 -18.73 4.84
C PRO A 413 -0.27 -20.24 4.89
N LEU A 414 -1.51 -20.64 5.17
CA LEU A 414 -1.86 -22.06 5.23
C LEU A 414 -2.01 -22.60 3.80
N PRO A 415 -1.34 -23.71 3.44
CA PRO A 415 -1.62 -24.38 2.17
C PRO A 415 -3.08 -24.80 2.10
N LEU A 416 -3.60 -25.01 0.89
CA LEU A 416 -4.96 -25.53 0.69
C LEU A 416 -5.20 -26.75 1.58
N PRO A 417 -6.33 -26.82 2.29
CA PRO A 417 -6.60 -27.93 3.18
C PRO A 417 -6.82 -29.19 2.34
N SER A 418 -6.45 -30.34 2.90
CA SER A 418 -6.58 -31.63 2.22
C SER A 418 -8.03 -32.03 1.92
N ASP A 419 -9.01 -31.35 2.54
CA ASP A 419 -10.43 -31.61 2.35
C ASP A 419 -11.08 -30.70 1.29
N ASN A 420 -10.30 -29.88 0.58
CA ASN A 420 -10.77 -28.99 -0.49
C ASN A 420 -11.96 -28.10 -0.08
N TYR A 421 -12.03 -27.72 1.19
CA TYR A 421 -13.10 -26.87 1.72
C TYR A 421 -12.73 -25.39 1.59
N PHE A 422 -13.45 -24.65 0.74
CA PHE A 422 -13.21 -23.22 0.47
C PHE A 422 -14.49 -22.45 0.16
N SER A 423 -14.42 -21.13 0.26
CA SER A 423 -15.57 -20.23 0.12
C SER A 423 -15.29 -18.98 -0.71
N MET A 424 -16.35 -18.40 -1.26
CA MET A 424 -16.38 -17.13 -1.96
C MET A 424 -17.76 -16.48 -1.80
N GLY A 425 -17.82 -15.15 -1.70
CA GLY A 425 -19.07 -14.40 -1.63
C GLY A 425 -19.61 -14.07 -3.01
N GLU A 426 -18.89 -13.22 -3.74
CA GLU A 426 -19.26 -12.75 -5.07
C GLU A 426 -18.00 -12.59 -5.93
N ILE A 427 -18.14 -12.77 -7.24
CA ILE A 427 -17.14 -12.44 -8.25
C ILE A 427 -17.78 -11.56 -9.34
N THR A 428 -17.05 -10.52 -9.73
CA THR A 428 -17.45 -9.59 -10.78
C THR A 428 -16.28 -9.35 -11.73
N PHE A 429 -16.56 -9.36 -13.02
CA PHE A 429 -15.59 -9.06 -14.07
C PHE A 429 -15.84 -7.68 -14.66
N TYR A 430 -14.77 -6.96 -14.94
CA TYR A 430 -14.80 -5.70 -15.69
C TYR A 430 -13.90 -5.80 -16.91
N GLY A 431 -14.19 -5.01 -17.94
CA GLY A 431 -13.39 -4.95 -19.15
C GLY A 431 -14.12 -4.30 -20.31
N ASP A 432 -13.62 -4.57 -21.51
CA ASP A 432 -14.22 -4.16 -22.78
C ASP A 432 -14.98 -5.33 -23.41
N ASN A 433 -16.29 -5.16 -23.51
CA ASN A 433 -17.22 -6.11 -24.13
C ASN A 433 -17.82 -5.60 -25.45
N THR A 434 -17.19 -4.62 -26.09
CA THR A 434 -17.67 -4.03 -27.36
C THR A 434 -17.18 -4.76 -28.61
N ASN A 435 -16.33 -5.79 -28.42
CA ASN A 435 -15.72 -6.57 -29.50
C ASN A 435 -16.67 -7.53 -30.21
#